data_AF-A0AAE8ZW43-F1
#
_entry.id   AF-A0AAE8ZW43-F1
#
_cell.length_a   1.000
_cell.length_b   1.000
_cell.length_c   1.000
_cell.angle_alpha   90.00
_cell.angle_beta   90.00
_cell.angle_gamma   90.00
#
_symmetry.space_group_name_H-M   'P 1'
#
loop_
_entity.id
_entity.type
_entity.pdbx_description
1 polymer ?
#
loop_
_entity_poly.entity_id
_entity_poly.type
_entity_poly.pdbx_seq_one_letter_code
_entity_poly.pdbx_strand_id
1 'polypeptide(L)'
;MSHFNTTSEEIIKCFHDLPCPTSRDIKMGNRIGAYRDTMFALTDSFVKCAKTLESHNSDCYYSWDPFMAVDVDGRILENFDNRDVCKAYFGPMDCMRHEIVEYCTMDAWKSFKKKAKEFGERIYGCDFRGIFTLPTRYNR
;
A
#
# COMPACT_ATOMS: atom_id res chain seq x y z
N MET A 1 6.02 -14.04 -4.65
CA MET A 1 4.67 -13.52 -4.95
C MET A 1 3.64 -14.61 -5.18
N SER A 2 3.88 -15.69 -5.92
CA SER A 2 2.89 -16.79 -6.01
C SER A 2 2.50 -17.35 -4.63
N HIS A 3 3.49 -17.62 -3.78
CA HIS A 3 3.27 -18.08 -2.40
C HIS A 3 2.42 -17.10 -1.59
N PHE A 4 2.74 -15.81 -1.63
CA PHE A 4 1.95 -14.76 -0.97
C PHE A 4 0.50 -14.68 -1.50
N ASN A 5 0.26 -14.93 -2.80
CA ASN A 5 -1.10 -14.93 -3.37
C ASN A 5 -1.90 -16.09 -2.80
N THR A 6 -1.32 -17.28 -2.89
CA THR A 6 -1.93 -18.53 -2.45
C THR A 6 -2.23 -18.46 -0.95
N THR A 7 -1.27 -18.02 -0.13
CA THR A 7 -1.49 -17.84 1.31
C THR A 7 -2.55 -16.79 1.60
N SER A 8 -2.59 -15.68 0.86
CA SER A 8 -3.65 -14.67 1.04
C SER A 8 -5.03 -15.21 0.66
N GLU A 9 -5.15 -15.96 -0.45
CA GLU A 9 -6.39 -16.61 -0.88
C GLU A 9 -6.89 -17.63 0.15
N GLU A 10 -5.99 -18.45 0.71
CA GLU A 10 -6.31 -19.40 1.77
C GLU A 10 -6.83 -18.70 3.03
N ILE A 11 -6.22 -17.58 3.43
CA ILE A 11 -6.66 -16.81 4.59
C ILE A 11 -8.00 -16.14 4.34
N ILE A 12 -8.21 -15.52 3.17
CA ILE A 12 -9.50 -14.91 2.80
C ILE A 12 -10.61 -15.96 2.83
N LYS A 13 -10.32 -17.15 2.27
CA LYS A 13 -11.24 -18.27 2.28
C LYS A 13 -11.55 -18.74 3.71
N CYS A 14 -10.55 -18.79 4.59
CA CYS A 14 -10.73 -19.11 6.00
C CYS A 14 -11.73 -18.16 6.67
N PHE A 15 -11.62 -16.84 6.43
CA PHE A 15 -12.58 -15.86 6.95
C PHE A 15 -13.99 -16.00 6.36
N HIS A 16 -14.09 -16.38 5.09
CA HIS A 16 -15.38 -16.60 4.42
C HIS A 16 -16.09 -17.85 4.94
N ASP A 17 -15.34 -18.92 5.22
CA ASP A 17 -15.89 -20.24 5.58
C ASP A 17 -16.19 -20.38 7.09
N LEU A 18 -16.05 -19.31 7.87
CA LEU A 18 -16.45 -19.31 9.28
C LEU A 18 -17.95 -19.58 9.41
N PRO A 19 -18.38 -20.52 10.28
CA PRO A 19 -19.78 -20.94 10.36
C PRO A 19 -20.73 -19.86 10.93
N CYS A 20 -20.21 -18.80 11.55
CA CYS A 20 -20.96 -17.63 12.02
C CYS A 20 -20.05 -16.38 11.98
N PRO A 21 -19.77 -15.81 10.79
CA PRO A 21 -18.83 -14.70 10.68
C PRO A 21 -19.41 -13.44 11.32
N THR A 22 -18.65 -12.82 12.21
CA THR A 22 -19.02 -11.52 12.76
C THR A 22 -18.75 -10.41 11.73
N SER A 23 -19.30 -9.22 11.97
CA SER A 23 -18.95 -8.04 11.15
C SER A 23 -17.44 -7.73 11.16
N ARG A 24 -16.71 -8.13 12.21
CA ARG A 24 -15.25 -8.01 12.29
C ARG A 24 -14.55 -9.00 11.36
N ASP A 25 -15.02 -10.24 11.31
CA ASP A 25 -14.43 -11.30 10.48
C ASP A 25 -14.58 -11.00 8.99
N ILE A 26 -15.77 -10.52 8.59
CA ILE A 26 -16.03 -10.07 7.21
C ILE A 26 -15.11 -8.91 6.83
N LYS A 27 -14.94 -7.93 7.74
CA LYS A 27 -14.03 -6.80 7.51
C LYS A 27 -12.57 -7.26 7.40
N MET A 28 -12.15 -8.23 8.21
CA MET A 28 -10.79 -8.75 8.17
C MET A 28 -10.50 -9.48 6.85
N GLY A 29 -11.40 -10.38 6.42
CA GLY A 29 -11.30 -11.04 5.12
C GLY A 29 -11.25 -10.04 3.96
N ASN A 30 -12.10 -9.01 3.98
CA ASN A 30 -12.09 -7.95 2.97
C ASN A 30 -10.81 -7.10 2.99
N ARG A 31 -10.18 -6.87 4.15
CA ARG A 31 -8.92 -6.14 4.25
C ARG A 31 -7.74 -6.95 3.74
N ILE A 32 -7.69 -8.24 4.05
CA ILE A 32 -6.66 -9.14 3.52
C ILE A 32 -6.84 -9.28 2.00
N GLY A 33 -8.09 -9.35 1.53
CA GLY A 33 -8.43 -9.22 0.12
C GLY A 33 -7.93 -7.92 -0.49
N ALA A 34 -8.20 -6.77 0.13
CA ALA A 34 -7.75 -5.48 -0.36
C ALA A 34 -6.21 -5.32 -0.30
N TYR A 35 -5.54 -5.90 0.70
CA TYR A 35 -4.08 -5.91 0.81
C TYR A 35 -3.46 -6.78 -0.28
N ARG A 36 -3.96 -8.01 -0.45
CA ARG A 36 -3.62 -8.88 -1.57
C ARG A 36 -3.86 -8.13 -2.87
N ASP A 37 -5.05 -7.64 -3.12
CA ASP A 37 -5.39 -6.98 -4.38
C ASP A 37 -4.55 -5.71 -4.60
N THR A 38 -4.18 -4.97 -3.55
CA THR A 38 -3.24 -3.86 -3.66
C THR A 38 -1.85 -4.38 -4.03
N MET A 39 -1.30 -5.34 -3.28
CA MET A 39 0.01 -5.95 -3.50
C MET A 39 0.13 -6.77 -4.79
N PHE A 40 -0.99 -7.23 -5.37
CA PHE A 40 -1.07 -7.97 -6.63
C PHE A 40 -1.49 -7.11 -7.82
N ALA A 41 -2.21 -6.01 -7.60
CA ALA A 41 -2.42 -4.98 -8.62
C ALA A 41 -1.13 -4.21 -8.94
N LEU A 42 -0.11 -4.38 -8.09
CA LEU A 42 1.27 -4.12 -8.41
C LEU A 42 1.76 -5.13 -9.45
N THR A 43 1.55 -4.77 -10.71
CA THR A 43 1.95 -5.42 -11.97
C THR A 43 3.26 -6.21 -11.93
N ASP A 44 3.50 -7.10 -12.91
CA ASP A 44 4.81 -7.77 -13.11
C ASP A 44 6.02 -6.82 -13.01
N SER A 45 5.86 -5.56 -13.44
CA SER A 45 6.87 -4.52 -13.30
C SER A 45 7.15 -4.10 -11.86
N PHE A 46 6.14 -4.05 -10.98
CA PHE A 46 6.37 -3.86 -9.55
C PHE A 46 6.84 -5.14 -8.87
N VAL A 47 6.40 -6.33 -9.29
CA VAL A 47 6.95 -7.60 -8.77
C VAL A 47 8.46 -7.65 -8.94
N LYS A 48 8.94 -7.26 -10.12
CA LYS A 48 10.37 -7.14 -10.40
C LYS A 48 11.02 -6.04 -9.56
N CYS A 49 10.36 -4.89 -9.43
CA CYS A 49 10.83 -3.78 -8.62
C CYS A 49 10.93 -4.11 -7.12
N ALA A 50 9.94 -4.79 -6.55
CA ALA A 50 9.86 -5.15 -5.15
C ALA A 50 11.04 -6.03 -4.74
N LYS A 51 11.45 -6.97 -5.61
CA LYS A 51 12.68 -7.75 -5.39
C LYS A 51 13.93 -6.87 -5.38
N THR A 52 14.01 -5.88 -6.26
CA THR A 52 15.11 -4.92 -6.29
C THR A 52 15.14 -4.07 -5.01
N LEU A 53 13.99 -3.54 -4.58
CA LEU A 53 13.86 -2.76 -3.34
C LEU A 53 14.18 -3.60 -2.09
N GLU A 54 13.68 -4.83 -2.03
CA GLU A 54 14.00 -5.79 -0.98
C GLU A 54 15.51 -6.08 -0.92
N SER A 55 16.16 -6.28 -2.08
CA SER A 55 17.61 -6.48 -2.13
C SER A 55 18.42 -5.24 -1.74
N HIS A 56 17.86 -4.05 -1.95
CA HIS A 56 18.46 -2.78 -1.55
C HIS A 56 18.39 -2.54 -0.04
N ASN A 57 17.44 -3.20 0.63
CA ASN A 57 17.34 -3.26 2.09
C ASN A 57 17.33 -1.88 2.79
N SER A 58 16.50 -0.97 2.28
CA SER A 58 16.37 0.39 2.81
C SER A 58 15.32 0.50 3.91
N ASP A 59 15.54 1.46 4.81
CA ASP A 59 14.59 1.77 5.87
C ASP A 59 13.23 2.21 5.31
N CYS A 60 13.18 2.95 4.21
CA CYS A 60 11.91 3.37 3.61
C CYS A 60 11.06 2.17 3.19
N TYR A 61 11.65 1.21 2.48
CA TYR A 61 10.92 0.02 2.01
C TYR A 61 10.34 -0.79 3.17
N TYR A 62 11.10 -0.98 4.25
CA TYR A 62 10.64 -1.76 5.41
C TYR A 62 9.78 -0.98 6.41
N SER A 63 9.87 0.35 6.46
CA SER A 63 9.03 1.19 7.32
C SER A 63 7.74 1.65 6.66
N TRP A 64 7.60 1.46 5.34
CA TRP A 64 6.39 1.83 4.63
C TRP A 64 5.23 0.91 5.00
N ASP A 65 4.23 1.49 5.66
CA ASP A 65 3.00 0.81 6.06
C ASP A 65 1.76 1.55 5.51
N PRO A 66 1.07 1.01 4.49
CA PRO A 66 -0.19 1.60 4.00
C PRO A 66 -1.36 1.45 5.00
N PHE A 67 -1.18 0.77 6.13
CA PHE A 67 -2.15 0.57 7.23
C PHE A 67 -1.81 1.31 8.51
N MET A 68 -0.85 2.25 8.48
CA MET A 68 -0.34 2.92 9.69
C MET A 68 -1.39 3.58 10.61
N ALA A 69 -2.60 3.80 10.10
CA ALA A 69 -3.71 4.44 10.78
C ALA A 69 -4.91 3.51 11.05
N VAL A 70 -4.67 2.21 11.01
CA VAL A 70 -5.69 1.16 11.12
C VAL A 70 -5.34 0.28 12.33
N ASP A 71 -6.27 0.13 13.28
CA ASP A 71 -6.05 -0.69 14.48
C ASP A 71 -6.12 -2.20 14.20
N VAL A 72 -5.94 -3.03 15.22
CA VAL A 72 -6.02 -4.51 15.10
C VAL A 72 -7.41 -5.03 14.74
N ASP A 73 -8.45 -4.22 14.93
CA ASP A 73 -9.83 -4.49 14.50
C ASP A 73 -10.11 -3.86 13.11
N GLY A 74 -9.08 -3.21 12.56
CA GLY A 74 -8.96 -2.30 11.43
C GLY A 74 -9.98 -1.18 11.34
N ARG A 75 -10.40 -0.68 12.48
CA ARG A 75 -11.00 0.65 12.55
C ARG A 75 -9.90 1.67 12.33
N ILE A 76 -10.27 2.81 11.75
CA ILE A 76 -9.37 3.95 11.70
C ILE A 76 -9.14 4.40 13.15
N LEU A 77 -7.89 4.64 13.53
CA LEU A 77 -7.54 5.06 14.89
C LEU A 77 -8.30 6.32 15.31
N GLU A 78 -8.69 6.44 16.58
CA GLU A 78 -9.46 7.61 17.06
C GLU A 78 -8.67 8.92 17.02
N ASN A 79 -7.34 8.86 17.12
CA ASN A 79 -6.41 9.99 17.02
C ASN A 79 -5.93 10.25 15.57
N PHE A 80 -6.68 9.75 14.58
CA PHE A 80 -6.39 9.91 13.17
C PHE A 80 -6.53 11.36 12.69
N ASP A 81 -5.40 12.07 12.49
CA ASP A 81 -5.38 13.23 11.60
C ASP A 81 -5.17 12.74 10.18
N ASN A 82 -6.27 12.78 9.43
CA ASN A 82 -6.34 12.36 8.04
C ASN A 82 -5.25 13.03 7.17
N ARG A 83 -4.91 14.29 7.46
CA ARG A 83 -3.91 15.04 6.67
C ARG A 83 -2.51 14.48 6.84
N ASP A 84 -2.13 14.02 8.03
CA ASP A 84 -0.78 13.54 8.30
C ASP A 84 -0.56 12.17 7.65
N VAL A 85 -1.57 11.30 7.70
CA VAL A 85 -1.57 10.02 7.00
C VAL A 85 -1.51 10.23 5.49
N CYS A 86 -2.32 11.14 4.94
CA CYS A 86 -2.28 11.41 3.49
C CYS A 86 -0.94 12.01 3.03
N LYS A 87 -0.27 12.82 3.87
CA LYS A 87 1.07 13.36 3.56
C LYS A 87 2.16 12.30 3.62
N ALA A 88 2.08 11.38 4.58
CA ALA A 88 3.06 10.33 4.82
C ALA A 88 2.72 9.00 4.11
N TYR A 89 1.64 8.95 3.33
CA TYR A 89 1.10 7.71 2.76
C TYR A 89 2.11 6.92 1.92
N PHE A 90 3.03 7.61 1.25
CA PHE A 90 4.13 7.00 0.46
C PHE A 90 5.47 7.00 1.21
N GLY A 91 5.40 7.02 2.54
CA GLY A 91 6.54 7.13 3.44
C GLY A 91 6.98 8.58 3.69
N PRO A 92 7.86 8.79 4.68
CA PRO A 92 8.42 10.10 5.00
C PRO A 92 9.06 10.74 3.77
N MET A 93 8.75 12.01 3.51
CA MET A 93 9.28 12.77 2.36
C MET A 93 9.09 12.07 0.99
N ASP A 94 8.02 11.29 0.83
CA ASP A 94 7.71 10.56 -0.41
C ASP A 94 8.83 9.57 -0.81
N CYS A 95 9.45 8.93 0.19
CA CYS A 95 10.60 8.06 -0.02
C CYS A 95 10.29 6.87 -0.95
N MET A 96 9.09 6.28 -0.90
CA MET A 96 8.74 5.16 -1.79
C MET A 96 8.75 5.58 -3.25
N ARG A 97 8.35 6.82 -3.56
CA ARG A 97 8.50 7.35 -4.92
C ARG A 97 9.97 7.39 -5.31
N HIS A 98 10.82 7.97 -4.46
CA HIS A 98 12.24 8.10 -4.76
C HIS A 98 12.88 6.75 -5.03
N GLU A 99 12.68 5.77 -4.16
CA GLU A 99 13.27 4.45 -4.31
C GLU A 99 12.76 3.70 -5.55
N ILE A 100 11.45 3.71 -5.81
CA ILE A 100 10.88 3.06 -7.00
C ILE A 100 11.40 3.72 -8.28
N VAL A 101 11.55 5.04 -8.30
CA VAL A 101 12.07 5.76 -9.47
C VAL A 101 13.55 5.50 -9.68
N GLU A 102 14.34 5.47 -8.60
CA GLU A 102 15.79 5.29 -8.63
C GLU A 102 16.21 3.87 -8.95
N TYR A 103 15.66 2.87 -8.25
CA TYR A 103 16.08 1.48 -8.38
C TYR A 103 15.27 0.68 -9.39
N CYS A 104 14.12 1.21 -9.81
CA CYS A 104 13.26 0.55 -10.78
C CYS A 104 13.06 1.45 -12.00
N THR A 105 11.87 2.05 -12.14
CA THR A 105 11.56 2.95 -13.25
C THR A 105 10.45 3.93 -12.87
N MET A 106 10.40 5.06 -13.58
CA MET A 106 9.26 5.98 -13.52
C MET A 106 7.92 5.31 -13.85
N ASP A 107 7.90 4.30 -14.72
CA ASP A 107 6.67 3.59 -15.07
C ASP A 107 6.24 2.60 -13.99
N ALA A 108 7.19 1.94 -13.30
CA ALA A 108 6.90 1.17 -12.10
C ALA A 108 6.27 2.06 -11.02
N TRP A 109 6.77 3.28 -10.84
CA TRP A 109 6.17 4.26 -9.94
C TRP A 109 4.75 4.66 -10.37
N LYS A 110 4.51 4.98 -11.64
CA LYS A 110 3.15 5.34 -12.11
C LYS A 110 2.15 4.22 -11.86
N SER A 111 2.54 2.97 -12.12
CA SER A 111 1.70 1.79 -11.89
C SER A 111 1.42 1.59 -10.40
N PHE A 112 2.45 1.62 -9.56
CA PHE A 112 2.32 1.53 -8.11
C PHE A 112 1.43 2.64 -7.55
N LYS A 113 1.74 3.90 -7.90
CA LYS A 113 1.01 5.09 -7.45
C LYS A 113 -0.48 5.00 -7.78
N LYS A 114 -0.84 4.58 -9.01
CA LYS A 114 -2.25 4.48 -9.41
C LYS A 114 -3.04 3.57 -8.47
N LYS A 115 -2.46 2.44 -8.10
CA LYS A 115 -3.11 1.41 -7.27
C LYS A 115 -3.10 1.74 -5.78
N ALA A 116 -1.96 2.19 -5.26
CA ALA A 116 -1.86 2.68 -3.90
C ALA A 116 -2.78 3.90 -3.66
N LYS A 117 -2.89 4.80 -4.65
CA LYS A 117 -3.85 5.91 -4.61
C LYS A 117 -5.29 5.41 -4.45
N GLU A 118 -5.76 4.53 -5.33
CA GLU A 118 -7.13 3.96 -5.26
C GLU A 118 -7.43 3.40 -3.86
N PHE A 119 -6.46 2.76 -3.22
CA PHE A 119 -6.58 2.25 -1.86
C PHE A 119 -6.66 3.37 -0.80
N GLY A 120 -5.71 4.31 -0.80
CA GLY A 120 -5.66 5.38 0.20
C GLY A 120 -6.86 6.33 0.12
N GLU A 121 -7.38 6.62 -1.07
CA GLU A 121 -8.62 7.39 -1.25
C GLU A 121 -9.83 6.64 -0.66
N ARG A 122 -9.87 5.31 -0.78
CA ARG A 122 -10.99 4.48 -0.28
C ARG A 122 -10.97 4.29 1.23
N ILE A 123 -9.79 4.09 1.82
CA ILE A 123 -9.66 3.77 3.26
C ILE A 123 -9.59 5.05 4.09
N TYR A 124 -8.81 6.03 3.66
CA TYR A 124 -8.55 7.24 4.44
C TYR A 124 -9.33 8.45 3.93
N GLY A 125 -9.86 8.42 2.71
CA GLY A 125 -10.50 9.61 2.11
C GLY A 125 -9.48 10.67 1.70
N CYS A 126 -8.22 10.28 1.48
CA CYS A 126 -7.19 11.17 0.97
C CYS A 126 -7.56 11.73 -0.40
N ASP A 127 -7.11 12.96 -0.70
CA ASP A 127 -7.16 13.52 -2.05
C ASP A 127 -5.74 13.62 -2.62
N PHE A 128 -5.33 12.60 -3.38
CA PHE A 128 -4.01 12.57 -4.00
C PHE A 128 -3.96 13.31 -5.35
N ARG A 129 -5.00 14.05 -5.74
CA ARG A 129 -5.02 14.83 -7.00
C ARG A 129 -4.02 16.00 -6.98
N GLY A 130 -3.64 16.52 -5.81
CA GLY A 130 -2.77 17.70 -5.66
C GLY A 130 -1.42 17.48 -4.97
N ILE A 131 -1.14 16.29 -4.40
CA ILE A 131 0.05 16.06 -3.55
C ILE A 131 1.35 15.86 -4.36
N PHE A 132 1.26 15.75 -5.69
CA PHE A 132 2.40 15.43 -6.56
C PHE A 132 2.53 16.43 -7.70
N THR A 133 2.88 17.67 -7.39
CA THR A 133 3.63 18.46 -8.37
C THR A 133 4.95 17.73 -8.60
N LEU A 134 5.25 17.37 -9.86
CA LEU A 134 6.57 16.87 -10.26
C LEU A 134 7.65 17.73 -9.57
N PRO A 135 8.75 17.17 -9.06
CA PRO A 135 9.90 17.99 -8.74
C PRO A 135 10.25 18.70 -10.04
N THR A 136 10.04 20.02 -10.09
CA THR A 136 10.72 20.87 -11.04
C THR A 136 12.19 20.50 -10.90
N ARG A 137 12.79 19.99 -11.97
CA ARG A 137 14.22 19.69 -12.03
C ARG A 137 14.96 20.85 -11.36
N TYR A 138 15.57 20.62 -10.20
CA TYR A 138 16.57 21.53 -9.69
C TYR A 138 17.79 21.36 -10.58
N ASN A 139 17.81 22.09 -11.68
CA ASN A 139 19.04 22.41 -12.38
C ASN A 139 19.71 23.53 -11.58
N ARG A 140 20.73 23.18 -10.79
CA ARG A 140 21.95 23.97 -10.70
C ARG A 140 23.08 23.17 -10.07
#